data_AF-Q209B2-F1
#
_entry.id   AF-Q209B2-F1
#
_cell.length_a   1.000
_cell.length_b   1.000
_cell.length_c   1.000
_cell.angle_alpha   90.00
_cell.angle_beta   90.00
_cell.angle_gamma   90.00
#
_symmetry.space_group_name_H-M   'P 1'
#
loop_
_entity.id
_entity.type
_entity.pdbx_description
1 polymer ?
#
loop_
_entity_poly.entity_id
_entity_poly.type
_entity_poly.pdbx_seq_one_letter_code
_entity_poly.pdbx_strand_id
1 'polypeptide(L)'
;DALKNPAALLALMWHYAGDGRGHKDMVILPYKDRLLLMSRYLQQLVMESLGKETDLDGQVVNQGIAVYGNKGSTDQHAYVQQLREGVLNFFATFIEVLKDRDGGSQEVEPGVTSGDYLLGFLLGTRRALYEKDRESLTLTVPDVSARTL
;
A
#
# COMPACT_ATOMS: atom_id res chain seq x y z
N ASP A 1 4.84 -4.68 23.88
CA ASP A 1 4.13 -5.71 23.10
C ASP A 1 4.14 -5.28 21.64
N ALA A 2 4.86 -6.02 20.78
CA ALA A 2 5.03 -5.67 19.37
C ALA A 2 3.70 -5.73 18.60
N LEU A 3 2.77 -6.58 19.02
CA LEU A 3 1.43 -6.71 18.42
C LEU A 3 0.57 -5.45 18.60
N LYS A 4 0.95 -4.55 19.50
CA LYS A 4 0.27 -3.26 19.74
C LYS A 4 0.99 -2.07 19.11
N ASN A 5 2.05 -2.30 18.32
CA ASN A 5 2.82 -1.25 17.67
C ASN A 5 2.67 -1.35 16.15
N PRO A 6 1.83 -0.51 15.52
CA PRO A 6 1.62 -0.53 14.07
C PRO A 6 2.91 -0.33 13.27
N ALA A 7 3.82 0.55 13.71
CA ALA A 7 5.07 0.78 13.01
C ALA A 7 5.98 -0.46 13.05
N ALA A 8 6.04 -1.16 14.17
CA ALA A 8 6.80 -2.41 14.29
C ALA A 8 6.21 -3.52 13.41
N LEU A 9 4.88 -3.64 13.37
CA LEU A 9 4.20 -4.61 12.51
C LEU A 9 4.41 -4.31 11.02
N LEU A 10 4.36 -3.04 10.62
CA LEU A 10 4.66 -2.61 9.26
C LEU A 10 6.10 -2.96 8.86
N ALA A 11 7.07 -2.61 9.71
CA ALA A 11 8.48 -2.94 9.48
C ALA A 11 8.70 -4.46 9.39
N LEU A 12 8.06 -5.25 10.27
CA LEU A 12 8.15 -6.70 10.24
C LEU A 12 7.55 -7.28 8.95
N MET A 13 6.42 -6.75 8.48
CA MET A 13 5.81 -7.17 7.22
C MET A 13 6.76 -6.87 6.06
N TRP A 14 7.32 -5.66 5.98
CA TRP A 14 8.24 -5.29 4.89
C TRP A 14 9.50 -6.15 4.90
N HIS A 15 10.03 -6.43 6.09
CA HIS A 15 11.17 -7.32 6.25
C HIS A 15 10.82 -8.74 5.78
N TYR A 16 9.66 -9.28 6.16
CA TYR A 16 9.20 -10.60 5.72
C TYR A 16 8.99 -10.67 4.21
N ALA A 17 8.22 -9.73 3.64
CA ALA A 17 7.90 -9.71 2.21
C ALA A 17 9.14 -9.46 1.34
N GLY A 18 10.09 -8.66 1.82
CA GLY A 18 11.35 -8.35 1.16
C GLY A 18 12.49 -9.33 1.46
N ASP A 19 12.24 -10.43 2.19
CA ASP A 19 13.28 -11.40 2.59
C ASP A 19 14.49 -10.73 3.29
N GLY A 20 14.21 -9.71 4.09
CA GLY A 20 15.17 -8.90 4.82
C GLY A 20 16.14 -8.05 3.99
N ARG A 21 16.12 -8.16 2.66
CA ARG A 21 17.02 -7.43 1.75
C ARG A 21 16.32 -6.56 0.71
N GLY A 22 14.99 -6.64 0.65
CA GLY A 22 14.19 -5.93 -0.34
C GLY A 22 14.17 -6.62 -1.70
N HIS A 23 14.14 -7.95 -1.73
CA HIS A 23 14.02 -8.73 -2.99
C HIS A 23 12.69 -8.49 -3.74
N LYS A 24 11.70 -7.89 -3.08
CA LYS A 24 10.45 -7.46 -3.67
C LYS A 24 10.30 -5.95 -3.56
N ASP A 25 9.74 -5.38 -4.60
CA ASP A 25 9.32 -4.00 -4.66
C ASP A 25 8.00 -3.81 -3.89
N MET A 26 7.79 -2.61 -3.36
CA MET A 26 6.58 -2.25 -2.63
C MET A 26 5.63 -1.46 -3.53
N VAL A 27 4.35 -1.83 -3.55
CA VAL A 27 3.30 -1.03 -4.21
C VAL A 27 2.36 -0.42 -3.19
N ILE A 28 2.29 0.92 -3.16
CA ILE A 28 1.35 1.67 -2.30
C ILE A 28 0.06 1.94 -3.08
N LEU A 29 -1.06 1.47 -2.53
CA LEU A 29 -2.39 1.55 -3.13
C LEU A 29 -3.33 2.34 -2.20
N PRO A 30 -3.37 3.68 -2.30
CA PRO A 30 -4.30 4.48 -1.52
C PRO A 30 -5.69 4.44 -2.13
N TYR A 31 -6.68 4.01 -1.35
CA TYR A 31 -8.10 4.03 -1.72
C TYR A 31 -8.76 5.34 -1.28
N LYS A 32 -8.07 6.45 -1.56
CA LYS A 32 -8.59 7.80 -1.39
C LYS A 32 -7.83 8.79 -2.26
N ASP A 33 -8.56 9.57 -3.06
CA ASP A 33 -7.98 10.58 -3.95
C ASP A 33 -7.11 11.61 -3.20
N ARG A 34 -7.52 12.00 -1.99
CA ARG A 34 -6.75 12.94 -1.15
C ARG A 34 -5.37 12.41 -0.76
N LEU A 35 -5.14 11.11 -0.83
CA LEU A 35 -3.87 10.45 -0.50
C LEU A 35 -3.00 10.21 -1.74
N LEU A 36 -3.33 10.78 -2.90
CA LEU A 36 -2.55 10.60 -4.14
C LEU A 36 -1.06 10.94 -3.96
N LEU A 37 -0.75 12.00 -3.22
CA LEU A 37 0.63 12.42 -2.98
C LEU A 37 1.34 11.59 -1.89
N MET A 38 0.60 10.79 -1.12
CA MET A 38 1.19 9.93 -0.08
C MET A 38 2.17 8.93 -0.69
N SER A 39 1.86 8.35 -1.86
CA SER A 39 2.77 7.44 -2.55
C SER A 39 4.10 8.11 -2.90
N ARG A 40 4.08 9.39 -3.31
CA ARG A 40 5.30 10.16 -3.62
C ARG A 40 6.12 10.47 -2.36
N TYR A 41 5.44 10.80 -1.28
CA TYR A 41 6.09 10.99 0.01
C TYR A 41 6.79 9.70 0.48
N LEU A 42 6.10 8.56 0.40
CA LEU A 42 6.65 7.26 0.78
C LEU A 42 7.80 6.81 -0.13
N GLN A 43 7.77 7.15 -1.41
CA GLN A 43 8.90 6.92 -2.32
C GLN A 43 10.17 7.55 -1.77
N GLN A 44 10.12 8.85 -1.44
CA GLN A 44 11.28 9.52 -0.87
C GLN A 44 11.66 8.90 0.48
N LEU A 45 10.71 8.82 1.41
CA LEU A 45 10.96 8.34 2.77
C LEU A 45 11.63 6.96 2.78
N VAL A 46 11.08 5.99 2.03
CA VAL A 46 11.53 4.60 2.06
C VAL A 46 12.79 4.43 1.22
N MET A 47 12.81 4.93 -0.02
CA MET A 47 13.91 4.67 -0.95
C MET A 47 15.19 5.41 -0.52
N GLU A 48 15.07 6.64 -0.01
CA GLU A 48 16.23 7.42 0.47
C GLU A 48 16.78 6.88 1.80
N SER A 49 15.91 6.34 2.66
CA SER A 49 16.31 5.78 3.95
C SER A 49 16.91 4.39 3.84
N LEU A 50 16.29 3.50 3.04
CA LEU A 50 16.66 2.08 2.98
C LEU A 50 17.57 1.74 1.81
N GLY A 51 17.59 2.56 0.74
CA GLY A 51 18.49 2.39 -0.40
C GLY A 51 19.93 2.69 -0.01
N LYS A 52 20.69 1.68 0.41
CA LYS A 52 22.06 1.82 0.94
C LYS A 52 22.99 0.77 0.36
N GLU A 53 24.18 1.23 -0.03
CA GLU A 53 25.25 0.36 -0.52
C GLU A 53 25.85 -0.48 0.60
N THR A 54 26.08 0.11 1.78
CA THR A 54 26.74 -0.53 2.92
C THR A 54 25.86 -0.62 4.15
N ASP A 55 26.10 -1.64 4.99
CA ASP A 55 25.54 -1.70 6.35
C ASP A 55 26.35 -0.86 7.36
N LEU A 56 26.00 -0.95 8.64
CA LEU A 56 26.65 -0.21 9.74
C LEU A 56 28.08 -0.69 10.02
N ASP A 57 28.42 -1.92 9.63
CA ASP A 57 29.77 -2.47 9.76
C ASP A 57 30.64 -2.19 8.52
N GLY A 58 30.09 -1.45 7.54
CA GLY A 58 30.75 -1.07 6.30
C GLY A 58 30.78 -2.17 5.24
N GLN A 59 30.05 -3.27 5.43
CA GLN A 59 29.97 -4.34 4.43
C GLN A 59 29.04 -3.94 3.30
N VAL A 60 29.40 -4.29 2.06
CA VAL A 60 28.56 -4.04 0.89
C VAL A 60 27.35 -4.97 0.92
N VAL A 61 26.15 -4.40 1.03
CA VAL A 61 24.87 -5.12 1.12
C VAL A 61 23.89 -4.77 0.01
N ASN A 62 24.02 -3.60 -0.63
CA ASN A 62 23.15 -3.11 -1.70
C ASN A 62 21.65 -3.30 -1.41
N GLN A 63 21.21 -2.89 -0.20
CA GLN A 63 19.83 -3.02 0.23
C GLN A 63 18.97 -1.87 -0.30
N GLY A 64 17.67 -2.12 -0.39
CA GLY A 64 16.67 -1.12 -0.70
C GLY A 64 15.32 -1.75 -0.98
N ILE A 65 14.26 -0.95 -0.86
CA ILE A 65 12.92 -1.36 -1.29
C ILE A 65 12.46 -0.31 -2.29
N ALA A 66 12.34 -0.68 -3.57
CA ALA A 66 11.79 0.24 -4.55
C ALA A 66 10.29 0.41 -4.28
N VAL A 67 9.82 1.67 -4.28
CA VAL A 67 8.41 1.98 -4.01
C VAL A 67 7.73 2.48 -5.27
N TYR A 68 6.66 1.80 -5.64
CA TYR A 68 5.75 2.17 -6.71
C TYR A 68 4.42 2.62 -6.11
N GLY A 69 3.76 3.58 -6.74
CA GLY A 69 2.42 3.93 -6.35
C GLY A 69 1.86 5.04 -7.23
N ASN A 70 0.59 4.88 -7.61
CA ASN A 70 -0.25 5.91 -8.22
C ASN A 70 -1.69 5.77 -7.65
N LYS A 71 -2.69 6.40 -8.25
CA LYS A 71 -4.06 6.49 -7.74
C LYS A 71 -4.75 5.12 -7.74
N GLY A 72 -5.31 4.72 -6.59
CA GLY A 72 -5.93 3.41 -6.38
C GLY A 72 -6.90 2.97 -7.49
N SER A 73 -7.96 3.71 -7.81
CA SER A 73 -8.96 3.25 -8.81
C SER A 73 -8.56 3.50 -10.27
N THR A 74 -7.81 4.56 -10.56
CA THR A 74 -7.45 4.93 -11.94
C THR A 74 -6.31 4.08 -12.48
N ASP A 75 -5.33 3.73 -11.64
CA ASP A 75 -4.18 2.93 -12.07
C ASP A 75 -4.32 1.44 -11.75
N GLN A 76 -5.40 1.04 -11.06
CA GLN A 76 -5.78 -0.38 -10.93
C GLN A 76 -5.91 -1.05 -12.30
N HIS A 77 -6.49 -0.37 -13.28
CA HIS A 77 -6.59 -0.89 -14.65
C HIS A 77 -5.25 -0.96 -15.39
N ALA A 78 -4.21 -0.26 -14.91
CA ALA A 78 -2.90 -0.24 -15.54
C ALA A 78 -1.99 -1.39 -15.06
N TYR A 79 -2.04 -1.79 -13.78
CA TYR A 79 -1.09 -2.76 -13.22
C TYR A 79 -1.66 -3.86 -12.32
N VAL A 80 -2.96 -3.89 -11.98
CA VAL A 80 -3.51 -4.99 -11.14
C VAL A 80 -3.29 -6.35 -11.78
N GLN A 81 -3.36 -6.44 -13.11
CA GLN A 81 -3.09 -7.69 -13.82
C GLN A 81 -1.65 -8.15 -13.62
N GLN A 82 -0.68 -7.23 -13.68
CA GLN A 82 0.72 -7.52 -13.36
C GLN A 82 0.86 -7.93 -11.89
N LEU A 83 0.21 -7.23 -10.97
CA LEU A 83 0.25 -7.58 -9.55
C LEU A 83 -0.39 -8.93 -9.26
N ARG A 84 -1.38 -9.37 -10.03
CA ARG A 84 -2.11 -10.64 -9.82
C ARG A 84 -1.45 -11.83 -10.51
N GLU A 85 -1.02 -11.66 -11.75
CA GLU A 85 -0.59 -12.77 -12.62
C GLU A 85 0.84 -12.63 -13.13
N GLY A 86 1.45 -11.46 -12.99
CA GLY A 86 2.82 -11.21 -13.41
C GLY A 86 3.86 -11.84 -12.47
N VAL A 87 5.10 -11.40 -12.60
CA VAL A 87 6.21 -11.88 -11.76
C VAL A 87 5.93 -11.57 -10.29
N LEU A 88 6.33 -12.47 -9.38
CA LEU A 88 6.19 -12.30 -7.93
C LEU A 88 7.36 -11.49 -7.35
N ASN A 89 7.60 -10.31 -7.90
CA ASN A 89 8.64 -9.38 -7.46
C ASN A 89 8.06 -8.16 -6.73
N PHE A 90 6.79 -8.21 -6.32
CA PHE A 90 6.11 -7.12 -5.62
C PHE A 90 5.33 -7.63 -4.41
N PHE A 91 5.15 -6.75 -3.42
CA PHE A 91 4.11 -6.85 -2.39
C PHE A 91 3.31 -5.55 -2.31
N ALA A 92 2.07 -5.62 -1.79
CA ALA A 92 1.16 -4.47 -1.79
C ALA A 92 0.89 -3.93 -0.38
N THR A 93 0.85 -2.60 -0.25
CA THR A 93 0.35 -1.89 0.92
C THR A 93 -0.88 -1.10 0.55
N PHE A 94 -2.03 -1.55 1.01
CA PHE A 94 -3.30 -0.86 0.87
C PHE A 94 -3.46 0.20 1.94
N ILE A 95 -3.97 1.39 1.58
CA ILE A 95 -4.39 2.41 2.54
C ILE A 95 -5.90 2.60 2.40
N GLU A 96 -6.64 2.18 3.42
CA GLU A 96 -8.09 2.24 3.51
C GLU A 96 -8.51 3.41 4.42
N VAL A 97 -9.49 4.19 3.96
CA VAL A 97 -10.09 5.27 4.76
C VAL A 97 -11.55 4.91 5.04
N LEU A 98 -11.91 4.75 6.30
CA LEU A 98 -13.27 4.34 6.69
C LEU A 98 -14.32 5.43 6.43
N LYS A 99 -13.94 6.70 6.61
CA LYS A 99 -14.83 7.83 6.33
C LYS A 99 -14.77 8.23 4.85
N ASP A 100 -15.92 8.19 4.19
CA ASP A 100 -16.04 8.61 2.80
C ASP A 100 -15.91 10.13 2.62
N ARG A 101 -16.96 10.88 2.85
CA ARG A 101 -16.94 12.34 2.71
C ARG A 101 -17.89 12.93 3.74
N ASP A 102 -17.60 14.17 4.13
CA ASP A 102 -18.60 14.98 4.80
C ASP A 102 -19.61 15.46 3.77
N GLY A 103 -20.90 15.19 4.00
CA GLY A 103 -22.01 15.58 3.13
C GLY A 103 -22.54 14.45 2.23
N GLY A 104 -23.37 14.82 1.24
CA GLY A 104 -24.01 13.86 0.34
C GLY A 104 -23.01 13.16 -0.58
N SER A 105 -23.01 11.84 -0.57
CA SER A 105 -22.35 11.02 -1.58
C SER A 105 -23.24 10.90 -2.81
N GLN A 106 -22.64 11.01 -4.00
CA GLN A 106 -23.35 10.69 -5.24
C GLN A 106 -23.60 9.18 -5.26
N GLU A 107 -24.88 8.81 -5.34
CA GLU A 107 -25.30 7.45 -5.64
C GLU A 107 -24.98 7.15 -7.11
N VAL A 108 -24.42 5.96 -7.34
CA VAL A 108 -24.10 5.44 -8.67
C VAL A 108 -25.16 4.42 -9.10
N GLU A 109 -25.71 3.70 -8.12
CA GLU A 109 -26.88 2.83 -8.22
C GLU A 109 -27.79 3.08 -7.00
N PRO A 110 -29.08 2.70 -7.04
CA PRO A 110 -30.00 2.91 -5.91
C PRO A 110 -29.44 2.35 -4.59
N GLY A 111 -29.12 3.23 -3.64
CA GLY A 111 -28.55 2.85 -2.35
C GLY A 111 -27.07 2.44 -2.37
N VAL A 112 -26.35 2.64 -3.48
CA VAL A 112 -24.92 2.35 -3.62
C VAL A 112 -24.17 3.62 -4.02
N THR A 113 -23.23 4.03 -3.18
CA THR A 113 -22.41 5.21 -3.38
C THR A 113 -21.11 4.91 -4.11
N SER A 114 -20.47 5.95 -4.65
CA SER A 114 -19.09 5.82 -5.18
C SER A 114 -18.08 5.32 -4.14
N GLY A 115 -18.32 5.53 -2.84
CA GLY A 115 -17.51 4.98 -1.75
C GLY A 115 -17.64 3.45 -1.66
N ASP A 116 -18.87 2.93 -1.79
CA ASP A 116 -19.14 1.50 -1.76
C ASP A 116 -18.43 0.76 -2.91
N TYR A 117 -18.41 1.34 -4.12
CA TYR A 117 -17.62 0.78 -5.23
C TYR A 117 -16.12 0.78 -4.94
N LEU A 118 -15.60 1.86 -4.37
CA LEU A 118 -14.17 1.97 -4.05
C LEU A 118 -13.76 0.93 -3.00
N LEU A 119 -14.61 0.72 -1.98
CA LEU A 119 -14.44 -0.35 -1.01
C LEU A 119 -14.53 -1.74 -1.66
N GLY A 120 -15.48 -1.94 -2.58
CA GLY A 120 -15.60 -3.16 -3.37
C GLY A 120 -14.33 -3.48 -4.15
N PHE A 121 -13.72 -2.47 -4.79
CA PHE A 121 -12.44 -2.63 -5.49
C PHE A 121 -11.29 -2.97 -4.55
N LEU A 122 -11.24 -2.38 -3.35
CA LEU A 122 -10.23 -2.70 -2.33
C LEU A 122 -10.31 -4.16 -1.93
N LEU A 123 -11.49 -4.59 -1.53
CA LEU A 123 -11.72 -5.95 -1.05
C LEU A 123 -11.49 -6.98 -2.16
N GLY A 124 -11.96 -6.69 -3.38
CA GLY A 124 -11.75 -7.54 -4.55
C GLY A 124 -10.26 -7.69 -4.90
N THR A 125 -9.52 -6.59 -4.95
CA THR A 125 -8.08 -6.60 -5.26
C THR A 125 -7.30 -7.35 -4.19
N ARG A 126 -7.57 -7.06 -2.90
CA ARG A 126 -6.91 -7.74 -1.78
C ARG A 126 -7.16 -9.26 -1.81
N ARG A 127 -8.41 -9.67 -2.08
CA ARG A 127 -8.77 -11.08 -2.20
C ARG A 127 -8.05 -11.75 -3.38
N ALA A 128 -7.98 -11.09 -4.53
CA ALA A 128 -7.31 -11.62 -5.70
C ALA A 128 -5.79 -11.81 -5.50
N LEU A 129 -5.14 -10.93 -4.74
CA LEU A 129 -3.74 -11.11 -4.33
C LEU A 129 -3.57 -12.29 -3.38
N TYR A 130 -4.46 -12.39 -2.37
CA TYR A 130 -4.43 -13.47 -1.40
C TYR A 130 -4.62 -14.85 -2.06
N GLU A 131 -5.57 -15.00 -2.99
CA GLU A 131 -5.83 -16.24 -3.73
C GLU A 131 -4.65 -16.68 -4.64
N LYS A 132 -3.64 -15.81 -4.81
CA LYS A 132 -2.43 -16.07 -5.60
C LYS A 132 -1.17 -16.11 -4.73
N ASP A 133 -1.32 -16.25 -3.41
CA ASP A 133 -0.23 -16.28 -2.43
C ASP A 133 0.68 -15.05 -2.52
N ARG A 134 0.09 -13.88 -2.80
CA ARG A 134 0.82 -12.61 -2.90
C ARG A 134 0.68 -11.80 -1.63
N GLU A 135 1.81 -11.40 -1.08
CA GLU A 135 1.85 -10.70 0.18
C GLU A 135 1.24 -9.31 0.05
N SER A 136 0.37 -8.98 1.01
CA SER A 136 -0.17 -7.64 1.14
C SER A 136 -0.48 -7.30 2.59
N LEU A 137 -0.50 -6.00 2.87
CA LEU A 137 -0.91 -5.45 4.15
C LEU A 137 -1.94 -4.34 3.94
N THR A 138 -2.79 -4.09 4.93
CA THR A 138 -3.77 -3.01 4.89
C THR A 138 -3.57 -2.08 6.09
N LEU A 139 -3.34 -0.81 5.81
CA LEU A 139 -3.36 0.27 6.79
C LEU A 139 -4.74 0.93 6.73
N THR A 140 -5.56 0.69 7.75
CA THR A 140 -6.89 1.29 7.87
C THR A 140 -6.84 2.51 8.77
N VAL A 141 -7.33 3.64 8.28
CA VAL A 141 -7.43 4.90 9.01
C VAL A 141 -8.89 5.36 9.10
N PRO A 142 -9.29 6.06 10.19
CA PRO A 142 -10.68 6.47 10.37
C PRO A 142 -11.11 7.53 9.35
N ASP A 143 -10.23 8.49 9.03
CA ASP A 143 -10.53 9.61 8.15
C ASP A 143 -9.26 10.19 7.49
N VAL A 144 -9.43 11.27 6.72
CA VAL A 144 -8.32 12.10 6.23
C VAL A 144 -8.42 13.48 6.88
N SER A 145 -8.02 13.55 8.15
CA SER A 145 -7.90 14.79 8.93
C SER A 145 -6.44 15.07 9.29
N ALA A 146 -6.13 16.29 9.72
CA ALA A 146 -4.77 16.68 10.13
C ALA A 146 -4.24 15.91 11.35
N ARG A 147 -5.10 15.24 12.11
CA ARG A 147 -4.70 14.36 13.22
C ARG A 147 -4.30 12.97 12.74
N THR A 148 -4.97 12.49 11.69
CA THR A 148 -4.81 11.14 11.17
C THR A 148 -3.65 11.04 10.17
N LEU A 149 -3.38 12.13 9.44
CA LEU A 149 -2.18 12.32 8.62
C LEU A 149 -0.97 12.68 9.48
#